data_AF-A0A1U8AIZ1-F1
#
_entry.id   AF-A0A1U8AIZ1-F1
#
_cell.length_a   1.000
_cell.length_b   1.000
_cell.length_c   1.000
_cell.angle_alpha   90.00
_cell.angle_beta   90.00
_cell.angle_gamma   90.00
#
_symmetry.space_group_name_H-M   'P 1'
#
loop_
_entity.id
_entity.type
_entity.pdbx_description
1 polymer ?
#
loop_
_entity_poly.entity_id
_entity_poly.type
_entity_poly.pdbx_seq_one_letter_code
_entity_poly.pdbx_strand_id
1 'polypeptide(L)'
;MPSQKIETGHQDTVHDVVMDYYGKRLATASSDTTIKIIGVSTSASQHLATLSGHQGPVWQVAWAHPKFGSILASCSYDGRVIIWKEGNQNEWTQAHVFDDHKASVNSIAWAPHELGLCLACGSSDGNISVFTARADGGWDTTRIDQAHLVGVTSVSWAPSTAPGGLVGPGILEPVQKLVSGGCDNTVKIWKLQNGSWKMDCFPALQMHTDWVRDVAWAPNLGLPKSTIASASQDGTVVIWTVAREGEKWEGKVLKDFKTPVWRVSWSLTGNILAVSDGNNNVTLWKEAVDGEWQQVTTVEP
;
A
#
# COMPACT_ATOMS: atom_id res chain seq x y z
N MET A 1 -7.37 5.25 23.41
CA MET A 1 -7.46 6.73 23.34
C MET A 1 -8.89 7.08 22.97
N PRO A 2 -9.49 8.15 23.51
CA PRO A 2 -10.76 8.63 23.00
C PRO A 2 -10.62 9.01 21.52
N SER A 3 -11.70 8.92 20.74
CA SER A 3 -11.71 9.38 19.37
C SER A 3 -11.42 10.88 19.32
N GLN A 4 -10.47 11.28 18.48
CA GLN A 4 -10.14 12.68 18.24
C GLN A 4 -10.53 13.03 16.81
N LYS A 5 -11.38 14.03 16.65
CA LYS A 5 -11.71 14.60 15.34
C LYS A 5 -10.64 15.61 14.95
N ILE A 6 -10.09 15.48 13.76
CA ILE A 6 -9.08 16.39 13.21
C ILE A 6 -9.66 16.99 11.93
N GLU A 7 -9.74 18.32 11.87
CA GLU A 7 -10.04 19.02 10.63
C GLU A 7 -8.75 19.19 9.83
N THR A 8 -8.74 18.63 8.62
CA THR A 8 -7.53 18.62 7.77
C THR A 8 -7.27 19.99 7.14
N GLY A 9 -8.31 20.81 6.97
CA GLY A 9 -8.23 22.12 6.32
C GLY A 9 -8.04 22.06 4.80
N HIS A 10 -8.27 20.90 4.18
CA HIS A 10 -8.32 20.76 2.73
C HIS A 10 -9.55 21.46 2.14
N GLN A 11 -9.43 21.93 0.89
CA GLN A 11 -10.52 22.62 0.18
C GLN A 11 -11.36 21.68 -0.70
N ASP A 12 -10.93 20.42 -0.79
CA ASP A 12 -11.59 19.39 -1.59
C ASP A 12 -11.42 18.02 -0.89
N THR A 13 -11.99 16.98 -1.50
CA THR A 13 -12.04 15.60 -1.04
C THR A 13 -10.65 15.09 -0.65
N VAL A 14 -10.56 14.45 0.51
CA VAL A 14 -9.36 13.78 1.00
C VAL A 14 -9.39 12.33 0.52
N HIS A 15 -8.35 11.90 -0.19
CA HIS A 15 -8.26 10.55 -0.76
C HIS A 15 -7.52 9.56 0.12
N ASP A 16 -6.54 10.05 0.89
CA ASP A 16 -5.72 9.20 1.72
C ASP A 16 -5.23 9.92 2.98
N VAL A 17 -5.05 9.14 4.03
CA VAL A 17 -4.64 9.59 5.36
C VAL A 17 -3.73 8.53 5.98
N VAL A 18 -2.50 8.92 6.30
CA VAL A 18 -1.51 7.98 6.85
C VAL A 18 -0.75 8.59 8.02
N MET A 19 -0.66 7.85 9.12
CA MET A 19 0.18 8.23 10.26
C MET A 19 1.64 7.82 10.03
N ASP A 20 2.55 8.59 10.62
CA ASP A 20 3.96 8.23 10.67
C ASP A 20 4.18 7.01 11.59
N TYR A 21 5.39 6.44 11.52
CA TYR A 21 5.76 5.25 12.30
C TYR A 21 5.55 5.43 13.82
N TYR A 22 5.67 6.65 14.32
CA TYR A 22 5.56 6.96 15.74
C TYR A 22 4.14 7.38 16.18
N GLY A 23 3.19 7.52 15.25
CA GLY A 23 1.83 8.00 15.53
C GLY A 23 1.78 9.45 16.02
N LYS A 24 2.78 10.27 15.69
CA LYS A 24 2.90 11.68 16.08
C LYS A 24 2.60 12.64 14.94
N ARG A 25 2.62 12.17 13.70
CA ARG A 25 2.35 12.98 12.52
C ARG A 25 1.36 12.25 11.61
N LEU A 26 0.47 13.02 11.01
CA LEU A 26 -0.51 12.58 10.05
C LEU A 26 -0.21 13.28 8.73
N ALA A 27 -0.14 12.53 7.63
CA ALA A 27 -0.13 13.07 6.28
C ALA A 27 -1.49 12.85 5.64
N THR A 28 -2.05 13.88 5.01
CA THR A 28 -3.34 13.81 4.31
C THR A 28 -3.17 14.25 2.86
N ALA A 29 -3.74 13.50 1.92
CA ALA A 29 -3.69 13.76 0.49
C ALA A 29 -5.08 14.12 -0.06
N SER A 30 -5.16 15.13 -0.93
CA SER A 30 -6.45 15.66 -1.39
C SER A 30 -6.48 15.95 -2.89
N SER A 31 -7.71 16.05 -3.43
CA SER A 31 -8.01 16.63 -4.74
C SER A 31 -7.51 18.07 -4.90
N ASP A 32 -7.30 18.81 -3.80
CA ASP A 32 -6.80 20.20 -3.85
C ASP A 32 -5.31 20.33 -4.24
N THR A 33 -4.71 19.23 -4.72
CA THR A 33 -3.31 19.07 -5.16
C THR A 33 -2.26 19.23 -4.07
N THR A 34 -2.69 19.37 -2.82
CA THR A 34 -1.79 19.52 -1.67
C THR A 34 -1.75 18.29 -0.79
N ILE A 35 -0.65 18.17 -0.04
CA ILE A 35 -0.53 17.23 1.07
C ILE A 35 -0.35 18.07 2.34
N LYS A 36 -1.07 17.75 3.40
CA LYS A 36 -0.93 18.44 4.68
C LYS A 36 -0.31 17.51 5.71
N ILE A 37 0.64 18.04 6.47
CA ILE A 37 1.28 17.37 7.59
C ILE A 37 0.74 17.97 8.88
N ILE A 38 0.15 17.14 9.72
CA ILE A 38 -0.51 17.53 10.95
C ILE A 38 0.19 16.80 12.11
N GLY A 39 0.66 17.54 13.09
CA GLY A 39 1.20 17.01 14.34
C GLY A 39 0.04 16.59 15.22
N VAL A 40 0.07 15.34 15.68
CA VAL A 40 -0.96 14.74 16.54
C VAL A 40 -0.37 14.52 17.92
N SER A 41 -1.06 15.04 18.93
CA SER A 41 -0.80 14.81 20.35
C SER A 41 -2.07 14.33 21.02
N THR A 42 -1.95 13.79 22.23
CA THR A 42 -3.07 13.16 22.97
C THR A 42 -4.30 14.06 23.12
N SER A 43 -4.15 15.39 23.08
CA SER A 43 -5.24 16.34 23.30
C SER A 43 -5.40 17.41 22.21
N ALA A 44 -4.51 17.45 21.22
CA ALA A 44 -4.51 18.51 20.21
C ALA A 44 -3.89 18.04 18.89
N SER A 45 -4.35 18.64 17.80
CA SER A 45 -3.75 18.53 16.48
C SER A 45 -3.31 19.90 16.01
N GLN A 46 -2.13 19.99 15.41
CA GLN A 46 -1.59 21.24 14.86
C GLN A 46 -1.13 21.02 13.43
N HIS A 47 -1.52 21.92 12.53
CA HIS A 47 -0.98 21.93 11.18
C HIS A 47 0.51 22.31 11.21
N LEU A 48 1.37 21.44 10.66
CA LEU A 48 2.82 21.60 10.64
C LEU A 48 3.33 22.12 9.30
N ALA A 49 2.85 21.56 8.18
CA ALA A 49 3.31 21.93 6.84
C ALA A 49 2.25 21.65 5.77
N THR A 50 2.26 22.43 4.69
CA THR A 50 1.55 22.12 3.44
C THR A 50 2.60 21.86 2.36
N LEU A 51 2.53 20.70 1.72
CA LEU A 51 3.37 20.32 0.59
C LEU A 51 2.60 20.58 -0.70
N SER A 52 3.15 21.43 -1.56
CA SER A 52 2.57 21.79 -2.85
C SER A 52 3.57 21.50 -3.96
N GLY A 53 3.13 20.83 -5.02
CA GLY A 53 4.00 20.49 -6.14
C GLY A 53 3.36 19.64 -7.21
N HIS A 54 2.36 18.84 -6.84
CA HIS A 54 1.53 18.12 -7.80
C HIS A 54 0.65 19.06 -8.62
N GLN A 55 0.35 18.66 -9.85
CA GLN A 55 -0.49 19.40 -10.79
C GLN A 55 -1.90 18.79 -10.94
N GLY A 56 -2.23 17.80 -10.11
CA GLY A 56 -3.53 17.16 -10.07
C GLY A 56 -3.83 16.55 -8.70
N PRO A 57 -5.01 15.92 -8.53
CA PRO A 57 -5.39 15.24 -7.30
C PRO A 57 -4.30 14.29 -6.79
N VAL A 58 -4.00 14.35 -5.49
CA VAL A 58 -3.05 13.44 -4.84
C VAL A 58 -3.83 12.24 -4.32
N TRP A 59 -3.50 11.05 -4.80
CA TRP A 59 -4.27 9.84 -4.52
C TRP A 59 -3.83 9.13 -3.24
N GLN A 60 -2.53 9.05 -3.01
CA GLN A 60 -1.96 8.29 -1.90
C GLN A 60 -0.69 8.95 -1.38
N VAL A 61 -0.45 8.78 -0.09
CA VAL A 61 0.77 9.20 0.62
C VAL A 61 1.33 8.02 1.42
N ALA A 62 2.64 7.94 1.53
CA ALA A 62 3.28 6.87 2.29
C ALA A 62 4.53 7.36 3.03
N TRP A 63 4.61 7.10 4.34
CA TRP A 63 5.79 7.39 5.14
C TRP A 63 6.86 6.31 4.95
N ALA A 64 8.11 6.73 4.74
CA ALA A 64 9.23 5.82 4.74
C ALA A 64 9.57 5.37 6.18
N HIS A 65 10.32 4.28 6.31
CA HIS A 65 10.80 3.83 7.61
C HIS A 65 11.74 4.88 8.24
N PRO A 66 11.60 5.21 9.55
CA PRO A 66 12.33 6.30 10.18
C PRO A 66 13.86 6.14 10.18
N LYS A 67 14.37 4.93 9.94
CA LYS A 67 15.81 4.65 9.73
C LYS A 67 16.41 5.49 8.58
N PHE A 68 15.60 5.88 7.60
CA PHE A 68 16.03 6.70 6.46
C PHE A 68 15.79 8.21 6.67
N GLY A 69 15.34 8.59 7.86
CA GLY A 69 14.92 9.96 8.17
C GLY A 69 13.42 10.18 7.94
N SER A 70 13.01 11.44 8.01
CA SER A 70 11.63 11.87 7.80
C SER A 70 11.40 12.10 6.30
N ILE A 71 10.91 11.04 5.64
CA ILE A 71 10.65 10.99 4.20
C ILE A 71 9.20 10.58 3.98
N LEU A 72 8.53 11.26 3.05
CA LEU A 72 7.18 10.97 2.61
C LEU A 72 7.18 10.82 1.08
N ALA A 73 6.50 9.80 0.56
CA ALA A 73 6.19 9.70 -0.86
C ALA A 73 4.75 10.11 -1.11
N SER A 74 4.49 10.69 -2.28
CA SER A 74 3.13 10.95 -2.76
C SER A 74 2.98 10.61 -4.23
N CYS A 75 1.78 10.18 -4.62
CA CYS A 75 1.43 9.94 -6.01
C CYS A 75 0.16 10.68 -6.41
N SER A 76 0.08 11.06 -7.68
CA SER A 76 -0.98 11.92 -8.19
C SER A 76 -1.47 11.51 -9.58
N TYR A 77 -2.64 12.04 -9.91
CA TYR A 77 -3.22 12.00 -11.24
C TYR A 77 -2.32 12.61 -12.32
N ASP A 78 -1.39 13.52 -11.96
CA ASP A 78 -0.44 14.13 -12.87
C ASP A 78 0.63 13.16 -13.43
N GLY A 79 0.61 11.91 -13.00
CA GLY A 79 1.56 10.87 -13.43
C GLY A 79 2.89 10.91 -12.68
N ARG A 80 3.03 11.78 -11.67
CA ARG A 80 4.27 11.96 -10.92
C ARG A 80 4.23 11.26 -9.58
N VAL A 81 5.41 10.81 -9.15
CA VAL A 81 5.68 10.41 -7.77
C VAL A 81 6.69 11.39 -7.20
N ILE A 82 6.36 12.03 -6.08
CA ILE A 82 7.25 13.01 -5.43
C ILE A 82 7.73 12.44 -4.11
N ILE A 83 9.04 12.49 -3.89
CA ILE A 83 9.67 12.19 -2.61
C ILE A 83 9.92 13.51 -1.88
N TRP A 84 9.29 13.65 -0.74
CA TRP A 84 9.44 14.78 0.16
C TRP A 84 10.39 14.40 1.28
N LYS A 85 11.32 15.28 1.59
CA LYS A 85 12.23 15.11 2.72
C LYS A 85 12.14 16.31 3.64
N GLU A 86 12.07 16.05 4.92
CA GLU A 86 12.20 17.08 5.94
C GLU A 86 13.69 17.32 6.23
N GLY A 87 14.13 18.56 6.06
CA GLY A 87 15.48 19.00 6.41
C GLY A 87 15.54 19.44 7.86
N ASN A 88 15.07 20.66 8.11
CA ASN A 88 14.82 21.17 9.45
C ASN A 88 13.39 20.84 9.89
N GLN A 89 13.09 21.02 11.18
CA GLN A 89 11.76 20.72 11.73
C GLN A 89 10.66 21.47 10.97
N ASN A 90 9.73 20.71 10.38
CA ASN A 90 8.63 21.17 9.54
C ASN A 90 9.02 21.87 8.23
N GLU A 91 10.31 21.86 7.86
CA GLU A 91 10.80 22.38 6.60
C GLU A 91 10.94 21.24 5.61
N TRP A 92 9.98 21.16 4.69
CA TRP A 92 9.88 20.09 3.70
C TRP A 92 10.30 20.58 2.32
N THR A 93 11.10 19.76 1.65
CA THR A 93 11.53 20.02 0.27
C THR A 93 11.20 18.83 -0.62
N GLN A 94 11.04 19.11 -1.91
CA GLN A 94 10.95 18.09 -2.95
C GLN A 94 12.35 17.52 -3.17
N ALA A 95 12.62 16.36 -2.58
CA ALA A 95 13.93 15.72 -2.69
C ALA A 95 14.13 15.13 -4.08
N HIS A 96 13.10 14.46 -4.61
CA HIS A 96 13.11 13.85 -5.94
C HIS A 96 11.71 13.83 -6.55
N VAL A 97 11.65 13.88 -7.88
CA VAL A 97 10.41 13.78 -8.67
C VAL A 97 10.63 12.73 -9.75
N PHE A 98 9.77 11.73 -9.77
CA PHE A 98 9.70 10.72 -10.83
C PHE A 98 8.53 11.03 -11.74
N ASP A 99 8.79 11.17 -13.04
CA ASP A 99 7.80 11.50 -14.07
C ASP A 99 7.83 10.51 -15.25
N ASP A 100 8.28 9.27 -14.99
CA ASP A 100 8.39 8.21 -15.99
C ASP A 100 7.03 7.69 -16.51
N HIS A 101 5.97 7.82 -15.72
CA HIS A 101 4.64 7.32 -16.04
C HIS A 101 3.86 8.28 -16.93
N LYS A 102 3.14 7.73 -17.92
CA LYS A 102 2.37 8.51 -18.90
C LYS A 102 0.92 8.77 -18.48
N ALA A 103 0.49 8.18 -17.36
CA ALA A 103 -0.86 8.27 -16.84
C ALA A 103 -0.83 8.32 -15.30
N SER A 104 -1.99 8.59 -14.71
CA SER A 104 -2.21 8.67 -13.25
C SER A 104 -1.49 7.55 -12.48
N VAL A 105 -0.76 7.92 -11.44
CA VAL A 105 -0.16 6.97 -10.50
C VAL A 105 -1.11 6.80 -9.33
N ASN A 106 -1.71 5.62 -9.23
CA ASN A 106 -2.86 5.38 -8.36
C ASN A 106 -2.45 4.90 -6.96
N SER A 107 -1.29 4.28 -6.84
CA SER A 107 -0.83 3.72 -5.58
C SER A 107 0.67 3.71 -5.45
N ILE A 108 1.13 3.87 -4.20
CA ILE A 108 2.53 3.79 -3.79
C ILE A 108 2.68 2.98 -2.51
N ALA A 109 3.79 2.26 -2.39
CA ALA A 109 4.12 1.51 -1.19
C ALA A 109 5.64 1.47 -0.98
N TRP A 110 6.10 1.82 0.22
CA TRP A 110 7.50 1.63 0.63
C TRP A 110 7.76 0.15 0.93
N ALA A 111 8.92 -0.34 0.49
CA ALA A 111 9.38 -1.69 0.79
C ALA A 111 9.75 -1.83 2.27
N PRO A 112 9.74 -3.06 2.81
CA PRO A 112 10.35 -3.37 4.08
C PRO A 112 11.77 -2.81 4.20
N HIS A 113 12.09 -2.22 5.36
CA HIS A 113 13.33 -1.46 5.57
C HIS A 113 14.61 -2.31 5.48
N GLU A 114 14.50 -3.64 5.55
CA GLU A 114 15.59 -4.58 5.30
C GLU A 114 16.04 -4.58 3.83
N LEU A 115 15.16 -4.20 2.91
CA LEU A 115 15.44 -4.07 1.47
C LEU A 115 16.08 -2.72 1.09
N GLY A 116 16.22 -1.81 2.07
CA GLY A 116 16.66 -0.45 1.83
C GLY A 116 15.50 0.52 1.57
N LEU A 117 15.83 1.73 1.12
CA LEU A 117 14.84 2.75 0.78
C LEU A 117 14.35 2.50 -0.66
N CYS A 118 13.27 1.73 -0.76
CA CYS A 118 12.71 1.30 -2.04
C CYS A 118 11.21 1.58 -2.08
N LEU A 119 10.71 2.14 -3.18
CA LEU A 119 9.32 2.53 -3.38
C LEU A 119 8.77 1.85 -4.62
N ALA A 120 7.64 1.14 -4.50
CA ALA A 120 6.88 0.67 -5.64
C ALA A 120 5.73 1.62 -5.93
N CYS A 121 5.41 1.83 -7.21
CA CYS A 121 4.24 2.56 -7.64
C CYS A 121 3.50 1.83 -8.77
N GLY A 122 2.17 1.90 -8.76
CA GLY A 122 1.30 1.36 -9.80
C GLY A 122 0.61 2.49 -10.56
N SER A 123 0.67 2.45 -11.89
CA SER A 123 0.05 3.45 -12.76
C SER A 123 -1.07 2.87 -13.63
N SER A 124 -2.00 3.76 -14.01
CA SER A 124 -3.00 3.51 -15.04
C SER A 124 -2.39 3.25 -16.42
N ASP A 125 -1.09 3.47 -16.63
CA ASP A 125 -0.40 3.09 -17.87
C ASP A 125 -0.16 1.57 -18.01
N GLY A 126 -0.58 0.79 -17.00
CA GLY A 126 -0.46 -0.66 -16.96
C GLY A 126 0.86 -1.19 -16.40
N ASN A 127 1.76 -0.30 -15.99
CA ASN A 127 3.10 -0.66 -15.53
C ASN A 127 3.27 -0.39 -14.03
N ILE A 128 4.22 -1.13 -13.44
CA ILE A 128 4.68 -0.92 -12.06
C ILE A 128 6.12 -0.45 -12.16
N SER A 129 6.45 0.64 -11.48
CA SER A 129 7.84 1.09 -11.34
C SER A 129 8.29 0.90 -9.90
N VAL A 130 9.54 0.52 -9.73
CA VAL A 130 10.19 0.33 -8.44
C VAL A 130 11.45 1.18 -8.39
N PHE A 131 11.43 2.19 -7.54
CA PHE A 131 12.52 3.13 -7.32
C PHE A 131 13.34 2.70 -6.11
N THR A 132 14.63 2.47 -6.29
CA THR A 132 15.55 2.06 -5.20
C THR A 132 16.60 3.13 -5.00
N ALA A 133 16.69 3.68 -3.80
CA ALA A 133 17.71 4.69 -3.49
C ALA A 133 19.10 4.06 -3.43
N ARG A 134 20.06 4.70 -4.07
CA ARG A 134 21.48 4.35 -4.04
C ARG A 134 22.18 5.05 -2.88
N ALA A 135 23.33 4.52 -2.47
CA ALA A 135 24.13 5.08 -1.39
C ALA A 135 24.73 6.47 -1.73
N ASP A 136 24.84 6.81 -3.02
CA ASP A 136 25.31 8.11 -3.50
C ASP A 136 24.22 9.20 -3.51
N GLY A 137 22.98 8.86 -3.12
CA GLY A 137 21.83 9.75 -3.13
C GLY A 137 21.05 9.76 -4.46
N GLY A 138 21.49 8.99 -5.46
CA GLY A 138 20.74 8.73 -6.69
C GLY A 138 19.65 7.68 -6.51
N TRP A 139 18.90 7.41 -7.59
CA TRP A 139 17.84 6.41 -7.62
C TRP A 139 18.00 5.49 -8.83
N ASP A 140 17.80 4.20 -8.59
CA ASP A 140 17.60 3.17 -9.61
C ASP A 140 16.12 2.99 -9.89
N THR A 141 15.74 2.97 -11.16
CA THR A 141 14.38 2.65 -11.59
C THR A 141 14.37 1.30 -12.27
N THR A 142 13.58 0.37 -11.73
CA THR A 142 13.21 -0.88 -12.41
C THR A 142 11.74 -0.87 -12.73
N ARG A 143 11.33 -1.51 -13.84
CA ARG A 143 9.94 -1.49 -14.30
C ARG A 143 9.44 -2.90 -14.58
N ILE A 144 8.17 -3.11 -14.30
CA ILE A 144 7.39 -4.27 -14.72
C ILE A 144 6.46 -3.78 -15.82
N ASP A 145 6.88 -3.99 -17.06
CA ASP A 145 6.09 -3.61 -18.23
C ASP A 145 4.88 -4.53 -18.39
N GLN A 146 3.74 -3.94 -18.74
CA GLN A 146 2.47 -4.65 -18.94
C GLN A 146 2.08 -5.54 -17.73
N ALA A 147 2.31 -5.04 -16.52
CA ALA A 147 1.88 -5.70 -15.30
C ALA A 147 0.38 -6.02 -15.33
N HIS A 148 -0.45 -5.06 -15.75
CA HIS A 148 -1.86 -5.25 -16.04
C HIS A 148 -2.23 -4.56 -17.36
N LEU A 149 -3.04 -5.21 -18.20
CA LEU A 149 -3.29 -4.75 -19.58
C LEU A 149 -4.00 -3.39 -19.65
N VAL A 150 -4.84 -3.08 -18.66
CA VAL A 150 -5.68 -1.87 -18.64
C VAL A 150 -5.11 -0.79 -17.72
N GLY A 151 -4.51 -1.19 -16.59
CA GLY A 151 -4.00 -0.27 -15.59
C GLY A 151 -3.80 -0.96 -14.25
N VAL A 152 -2.84 -0.46 -13.47
CA VAL A 152 -2.57 -0.90 -12.09
C VAL A 152 -3.22 0.08 -11.13
N THR A 153 -4.04 -0.45 -10.22
CA THR A 153 -4.82 0.33 -9.26
C THR A 153 -4.16 0.38 -7.89
N SER A 154 -3.51 -0.70 -7.48
CA SER A 154 -2.87 -0.82 -6.16
C SER A 154 -1.64 -1.73 -6.21
N VAL A 155 -0.67 -1.41 -5.35
CA VAL A 155 0.55 -2.20 -5.13
C VAL A 155 0.81 -2.35 -3.63
N SER A 156 1.29 -3.54 -3.22
CA SER A 156 1.65 -3.80 -1.82
C SER A 156 2.85 -4.74 -1.75
N TRP A 157 3.76 -4.47 -0.81
CA TRP A 157 4.97 -5.27 -0.61
C TRP A 157 4.71 -6.48 0.27
N ALA A 158 5.30 -7.61 -0.10
CA ALA A 158 5.44 -8.72 0.82
C ALA A 158 6.43 -8.38 1.94
N PRO A 159 6.30 -9.01 3.12
CA PRO A 159 7.33 -8.97 4.16
C PRO A 159 8.70 -9.43 3.64
N SER A 160 9.78 -8.85 4.15
CA SER A 160 11.16 -9.17 3.75
C SER A 160 11.58 -10.60 4.12
N THR A 161 10.96 -11.18 5.14
CA THR A 161 11.18 -12.56 5.56
C THR A 161 10.30 -13.53 4.79
N ALA A 162 10.90 -14.56 4.19
CA ALA A 162 10.14 -15.69 3.65
C ALA A 162 9.28 -16.34 4.75
N PRO A 163 8.10 -16.92 4.41
CA PRO A 163 7.26 -17.64 5.36
C PRO A 163 8.05 -18.72 6.10
N GLY A 164 8.01 -18.73 7.43
CA GLY A 164 8.76 -19.68 8.26
C GLY A 164 10.28 -19.42 8.34
N GLY A 165 10.80 -18.31 7.80
CA GLY A 165 12.22 -17.97 7.78
C GLY A 165 12.87 -17.85 9.17
N LEU A 166 12.09 -17.60 10.23
CA LEU A 166 12.58 -17.56 11.62
C LEU A 166 12.87 -18.96 12.21
N VAL A 167 12.52 -20.04 11.52
CA VAL A 167 12.60 -21.43 12.03
C VAL A 167 13.58 -22.30 11.21
N GLY A 168 14.14 -21.78 10.11
CA GLY A 168 15.05 -22.52 9.22
C GLY A 168 16.55 -22.17 9.41
N PRO A 169 17.47 -23.12 9.17
CA PRO A 169 18.92 -22.91 9.36
C PRO A 169 19.60 -22.18 8.18
N GLY A 170 18.89 -21.29 7.46
CA GLY A 170 19.39 -20.62 6.25
C GLY A 170 19.74 -19.14 6.48
N ILE A 171 20.67 -18.61 5.67
CA ILE A 171 20.88 -17.17 5.55
C ILE A 171 19.55 -16.56 5.05
N LEU A 172 19.00 -15.62 5.82
CA LEU A 172 17.80 -14.87 5.47
C LEU A 172 18.11 -13.91 4.32
N GLU A 173 18.17 -14.42 3.09
CA GLU A 173 18.14 -13.54 1.93
C GLU A 173 16.74 -12.92 1.82
N PRO A 174 16.64 -11.59 1.86
CA PRO A 174 15.34 -10.95 1.87
C PRO A 174 14.68 -11.14 0.51
N VAL A 175 13.43 -11.58 0.52
CA VAL A 175 12.70 -11.86 -0.71
C VAL A 175 11.96 -10.60 -1.14
N GLN A 176 12.30 -10.09 -2.33
CA GLN A 176 11.58 -8.96 -2.92
C GLN A 176 10.36 -9.49 -3.68
N LYS A 177 9.20 -9.36 -3.03
CA LYS A 177 7.89 -9.71 -3.59
C LYS A 177 6.94 -8.53 -3.51
N LEU A 178 6.13 -8.41 -4.55
CA LEU A 178 5.09 -7.39 -4.70
C LEU A 178 3.79 -8.09 -5.09
N VAL A 179 2.66 -7.59 -4.60
CA VAL A 179 1.35 -7.88 -5.15
C VAL A 179 0.80 -6.63 -5.83
N SER A 180 0.11 -6.82 -6.94
CA SER A 180 -0.60 -5.77 -7.65
C SER A 180 -2.03 -6.17 -7.96
N GLY A 181 -2.93 -5.18 -7.88
CA GLY A 181 -4.28 -5.26 -8.40
C GLY A 181 -4.41 -4.41 -9.67
N GLY A 182 -5.25 -4.84 -10.60
CA GLY A 182 -5.46 -4.11 -11.84
C GLY A 182 -6.91 -4.03 -12.30
N CYS A 183 -7.11 -3.18 -13.30
CA CYS A 183 -8.38 -3.03 -14.02
C CYS A 183 -8.68 -4.20 -14.97
N ASP A 184 -7.82 -5.22 -15.01
CA ASP A 184 -8.05 -6.48 -15.72
C ASP A 184 -8.71 -7.55 -14.83
N ASN A 185 -9.19 -7.16 -13.65
CA ASN A 185 -9.90 -8.00 -12.66
C ASN A 185 -9.01 -9.09 -12.04
N THR A 186 -7.68 -8.96 -12.19
CA THR A 186 -6.73 -9.93 -11.66
C THR A 186 -5.88 -9.34 -10.54
N VAL A 187 -5.44 -10.23 -9.66
CA VAL A 187 -4.37 -9.96 -8.71
C VAL A 187 -3.13 -10.72 -9.19
N LYS A 188 -1.99 -10.04 -9.26
CA LYS A 188 -0.72 -10.64 -9.70
C LYS A 188 0.34 -10.46 -8.64
N ILE A 189 1.22 -11.44 -8.52
CA ILE A 189 2.34 -11.45 -7.60
C ILE A 189 3.61 -11.47 -8.42
N TRP A 190 4.54 -10.61 -8.05
CA TRP A 190 5.81 -10.40 -8.70
C TRP A 190 6.93 -10.73 -7.72
N LYS A 191 7.93 -11.46 -8.19
CA LYS A 191 9.16 -11.76 -7.45
C LYS A 191 10.34 -11.23 -8.24
N LEU A 192 11.24 -10.48 -7.60
CA LEU A 192 12.50 -10.12 -8.22
C LEU A 192 13.43 -11.34 -8.20
N GLN A 193 13.85 -11.79 -9.39
CA GLN A 193 14.81 -12.88 -9.55
C GLN A 193 15.93 -12.41 -10.48
N ASN A 194 17.18 -12.46 -10.00
CA ASN A 194 18.36 -12.09 -10.77
C ASN A 194 18.26 -10.68 -11.40
N GLY A 195 17.72 -9.71 -10.66
CA GLY A 195 17.56 -8.33 -11.12
C GLY A 195 16.41 -8.10 -12.11
N SER A 196 15.58 -9.11 -12.38
CA SER A 196 14.39 -8.98 -13.23
C SER A 196 13.14 -9.39 -12.49
N TRP A 197 12.08 -8.58 -12.61
CA TRP A 197 10.77 -8.89 -12.04
C TRP A 197 10.06 -9.93 -12.89
N LYS A 198 9.64 -11.03 -12.24
CA LYS A 198 8.87 -12.09 -12.89
C LYS A 198 7.60 -12.35 -12.11
N MET A 199 6.55 -12.72 -12.84
CA MET A 199 5.30 -13.14 -12.22
C MET A 199 5.52 -14.47 -11.48
N ASP A 200 5.28 -14.47 -10.17
CA ASP A 200 5.47 -15.61 -9.26
C ASP A 200 4.20 -16.49 -9.19
N CYS A 201 3.02 -15.88 -9.37
CA CYS A 201 1.76 -16.63 -9.45
C CYS A 201 1.45 -17.03 -10.91
N PHE A 202 1.45 -18.34 -11.19
CA PHE A 202 0.95 -18.85 -12.46
C PHE A 202 -0.11 -19.93 -12.23
N PRO A 203 -1.37 -19.74 -12.69
CA PRO A 203 -1.91 -18.56 -13.38
C PRO A 203 -2.08 -17.34 -12.47
N ALA A 204 -2.44 -16.19 -13.05
CA ALA A 204 -2.83 -14.99 -12.29
C ALA A 204 -4.02 -15.30 -11.37
N LEU A 205 -4.09 -14.61 -10.23
CA LEU A 205 -5.13 -14.84 -9.24
C LEU A 205 -6.43 -14.18 -9.72
N GLN A 206 -7.37 -15.01 -10.16
CA GLN A 206 -8.61 -14.55 -10.78
C GLN A 206 -9.82 -15.12 -10.05
N MET A 207 -10.47 -14.26 -9.27
CA MET A 207 -11.78 -14.52 -8.64
C MET A 207 -12.71 -13.32 -8.73
N HIS A 208 -12.16 -12.12 -8.91
CA HIS A 208 -12.94 -10.90 -9.09
C HIS A 208 -13.56 -10.82 -10.48
N THR A 209 -14.74 -10.19 -10.54
CA THR A 209 -15.49 -10.01 -11.79
C THR A 209 -15.40 -8.59 -12.33
N ASP A 210 -14.84 -7.66 -11.56
CA ASP A 210 -14.64 -6.26 -11.91
C ASP A 210 -13.28 -5.77 -11.39
N TRP A 211 -12.98 -4.47 -11.53
CA TRP A 211 -11.69 -3.87 -11.21
C TRP A 211 -11.30 -4.12 -9.76
N VAL A 212 -10.09 -4.65 -9.56
CA VAL A 212 -9.48 -4.71 -8.23
C VAL A 212 -9.14 -3.29 -7.82
N ARG A 213 -9.66 -2.80 -6.70
CA ARG A 213 -9.44 -1.44 -6.21
C ARG A 213 -8.25 -1.33 -5.28
N ASP A 214 -8.01 -2.36 -4.49
CA ASP A 214 -6.90 -2.37 -3.55
C ASP A 214 -6.41 -3.79 -3.26
N VAL A 215 -5.12 -3.91 -2.95
CA VAL A 215 -4.46 -5.14 -2.55
C VAL A 215 -3.57 -4.86 -1.36
N ALA A 216 -3.61 -5.75 -0.36
CA ALA A 216 -2.80 -5.61 0.84
C ALA A 216 -2.18 -6.96 1.22
N TRP A 217 -0.86 -7.02 1.29
CA TRP A 217 -0.14 -8.18 1.80
C TRP A 217 -0.11 -8.13 3.33
N ALA A 218 -0.50 -9.22 3.99
CA ALA A 218 -0.48 -9.30 5.45
C ALA A 218 0.96 -9.36 5.98
N PRO A 219 1.32 -8.53 6.98
CA PRO A 219 2.62 -8.63 7.62
C PRO A 219 2.73 -10.00 8.31
N ASN A 220 3.77 -10.75 7.96
CA ASN A 220 3.98 -12.10 8.48
C ASN A 220 5.00 -12.06 9.63
N LEU A 221 4.51 -11.91 10.87
CA LEU A 221 5.31 -12.03 12.09
C LEU A 221 5.29 -13.50 12.58
N GLY A 222 5.89 -14.40 11.81
CA GLY A 222 6.13 -15.79 12.22
C GLY A 222 4.99 -16.77 11.94
N LEU A 223 3.98 -16.41 11.15
CA LEU A 223 3.00 -17.35 10.60
C LEU A 223 3.66 -18.20 9.50
N PRO A 224 3.33 -19.50 9.41
CA PRO A 224 3.85 -20.35 8.35
C PRO A 224 3.22 -20.03 6.98
N LYS A 225 2.12 -19.25 6.93
CA LYS A 225 1.38 -18.91 5.71
C LYS A 225 1.56 -17.45 5.31
N SER A 226 1.60 -17.20 4.01
CA SER A 226 1.41 -15.86 3.45
C SER A 226 -0.06 -15.60 3.19
N THR A 227 -0.51 -14.37 3.44
CA THR A 227 -1.91 -13.98 3.26
C THR A 227 -1.97 -12.63 2.57
N ILE A 228 -2.87 -12.49 1.60
CA ILE A 228 -3.14 -11.27 0.85
C ILE A 228 -4.65 -11.03 0.88
N ALA A 229 -5.07 -9.79 1.05
CA ALA A 229 -6.44 -9.37 0.82
C ALA A 229 -6.52 -8.57 -0.49
N SER A 230 -7.55 -8.82 -1.28
CA SER A 230 -7.90 -7.97 -2.43
C SER A 230 -9.34 -7.49 -2.32
N ALA A 231 -9.55 -6.21 -2.59
CA ALA A 231 -10.84 -5.55 -2.65
C ALA A 231 -11.16 -5.18 -4.10
N SER A 232 -12.43 -5.33 -4.48
CA SER A 232 -12.88 -5.10 -5.84
C SER A 232 -14.13 -4.22 -5.92
N GLN A 233 -14.27 -3.60 -7.09
CA GLN A 233 -15.46 -2.86 -7.48
C GLN A 233 -16.72 -3.76 -7.52
N ASP A 234 -16.55 -5.07 -7.72
CA ASP A 234 -17.65 -6.05 -7.70
C ASP A 234 -18.31 -6.23 -6.33
N GLY A 235 -17.75 -5.60 -5.28
CA GLY A 235 -18.23 -5.63 -3.91
C GLY A 235 -17.74 -6.81 -3.09
N THR A 236 -16.86 -7.64 -3.65
CA THR A 236 -16.25 -8.77 -2.93
C THR A 236 -14.87 -8.41 -2.38
N VAL A 237 -14.56 -8.98 -1.21
CA VAL A 237 -13.18 -9.08 -0.71
C VAL A 237 -12.77 -10.53 -0.79
N VAL A 238 -11.60 -10.79 -1.39
CA VAL A 238 -11.02 -12.13 -1.49
C VAL A 238 -9.76 -12.20 -0.66
N ILE A 239 -9.64 -13.26 0.13
CA ILE A 239 -8.45 -13.59 0.90
C ILE A 239 -7.70 -14.69 0.17
N TRP A 240 -6.46 -14.39 -0.19
CA TRP A 240 -5.55 -15.32 -0.84
C TRP A 240 -4.56 -15.83 0.18
N THR A 241 -4.41 -17.15 0.28
CA THR A 241 -3.46 -17.78 1.18
C THR A 241 -2.54 -18.72 0.43
N VAL A 242 -1.31 -18.84 0.91
CA VAL A 242 -0.37 -19.86 0.45
C VAL A 242 0.43 -20.36 1.65
N ALA A 243 0.52 -21.68 1.82
CA ALA A 243 1.16 -22.29 2.98
C ALA A 243 2.67 -22.41 2.82
N ARG A 244 3.20 -22.65 1.62
CA ARG A 244 4.64 -22.66 1.34
C ARG A 244 4.98 -21.92 0.06
N GLU A 245 6.19 -21.36 -0.02
CA GLU A 245 6.67 -20.79 -1.28
C GLU A 245 6.65 -21.84 -2.39
N GLY A 246 6.10 -21.47 -3.55
CA GLY A 246 5.99 -22.34 -4.72
C GLY A 246 4.70 -23.18 -4.79
N GLU A 247 3.88 -23.17 -3.74
CA GLU A 247 2.53 -23.73 -3.81
C GLU A 247 1.56 -22.80 -4.53
N LYS A 248 0.40 -23.35 -4.93
CA LYS A 248 -0.67 -22.56 -5.54
C LYS A 248 -1.34 -21.71 -4.47
N TRP A 249 -1.67 -20.48 -4.85
CA TRP A 249 -2.49 -19.60 -4.03
C TRP A 249 -3.94 -20.07 -4.02
N GLU A 250 -4.51 -20.15 -2.83
CA GLU A 250 -5.91 -20.48 -2.61
C GLU A 250 -6.67 -19.21 -2.25
N GLY A 251 -7.70 -18.88 -3.05
CA GLY A 251 -8.56 -17.73 -2.82
C GLY A 251 -9.90 -18.11 -2.20
N LYS A 252 -10.33 -17.38 -1.18
CA LYS A 252 -11.64 -17.51 -0.55
C LYS A 252 -12.34 -16.17 -0.49
N VAL A 253 -13.58 -16.10 -0.94
CA VAL A 253 -14.41 -14.90 -0.78
C VAL A 253 -14.73 -14.73 0.70
N LEU A 254 -14.32 -13.60 1.28
CA LEU A 254 -14.58 -13.26 2.68
C LEU A 254 -16.04 -12.84 2.86
N LYS A 255 -16.49 -11.88 2.05
CA LYS A 255 -17.87 -11.40 2.02
C LYS A 255 -18.14 -10.64 0.73
N ASP A 256 -19.39 -10.70 0.30
CA ASP A 256 -19.96 -9.80 -0.69
C ASP A 256 -20.69 -8.65 0.05
N PHE A 257 -20.12 -7.45 -0.06
CA PHE A 257 -20.63 -6.22 0.54
C PHE A 257 -21.76 -5.59 -0.29
N LYS A 258 -22.04 -6.10 -1.50
CA LYS A 258 -23.04 -5.56 -2.46
C LYS A 258 -22.81 -4.11 -2.87
N THR A 259 -21.67 -3.54 -2.48
CA THR A 259 -21.22 -2.19 -2.80
C THR A 259 -19.71 -2.22 -3.05
N PRO A 260 -19.17 -1.35 -3.90
CA PRO A 260 -17.74 -1.30 -4.18
C PRO A 260 -16.90 -1.23 -2.90
N VAL A 261 -15.82 -1.99 -2.86
CA VAL A 261 -14.86 -1.95 -1.74
C VAL A 261 -13.63 -1.18 -2.20
N TRP A 262 -13.25 -0.14 -1.45
CA TRP A 262 -12.23 0.82 -1.90
C TRP A 262 -10.84 0.55 -1.36
N ARG A 263 -10.73 0.18 -0.08
CA ARG A 263 -9.43 -0.10 0.58
C ARG A 263 -9.50 -1.31 1.48
N VAL A 264 -8.35 -1.97 1.58
CA VAL A 264 -8.09 -3.06 2.53
C VAL A 264 -6.78 -2.77 3.25
N SER A 265 -6.76 -2.96 4.57
CA SER A 265 -5.55 -2.72 5.36
C SER A 265 -5.40 -3.72 6.48
N TRP A 266 -4.21 -4.30 6.59
CA TRP A 266 -3.89 -5.24 7.66
C TRP A 266 -3.37 -4.52 8.89
N SER A 267 -3.77 -5.01 10.07
CA SER A 267 -3.09 -4.69 11.32
C SER A 267 -1.61 -5.06 11.23
N LEU A 268 -0.75 -4.36 11.98
CA LEU A 268 0.69 -4.67 12.03
C LEU A 268 0.98 -6.12 12.46
N THR A 269 0.08 -6.73 13.23
CA THR A 269 0.17 -8.14 13.66
C THR A 269 -0.30 -9.15 12.61
N GLY A 270 -0.89 -8.69 11.49
CA GLY A 270 -1.42 -9.55 10.42
C GLY A 270 -2.74 -10.24 10.72
N ASN A 271 -3.32 -10.07 11.91
CA ASN A 271 -4.48 -10.85 12.37
C ASN A 271 -5.84 -10.18 12.13
N ILE A 272 -5.88 -8.86 12.00
CA ILE A 272 -7.10 -8.09 11.76
C ILE A 272 -7.00 -7.42 10.39
N LEU A 273 -8.07 -7.51 9.61
CA LEU A 273 -8.24 -6.83 8.34
C LEU A 273 -9.30 -5.74 8.48
N ALA A 274 -8.96 -4.51 8.09
CA ALA A 274 -9.92 -3.42 7.93
C ALA A 274 -10.35 -3.33 6.47
N VAL A 275 -11.65 -3.17 6.24
CA VAL A 275 -12.26 -3.08 4.91
C VAL A 275 -13.12 -1.81 4.86
N SER A 276 -12.87 -0.92 3.89
CA SER A 276 -13.70 0.25 3.63
C SER A 276 -14.63 0.02 2.44
N ASP A 277 -15.94 0.13 2.69
CA ASP A 277 -16.97 -0.05 1.67
C ASP A 277 -17.46 1.28 1.09
N GLY A 278 -18.23 1.20 0.01
CA GLY A 278 -18.85 2.36 -0.64
C GLY A 278 -20.03 2.98 0.13
N ASN A 279 -20.42 2.41 1.28
CA ASN A 279 -21.46 2.95 2.16
C ASN A 279 -20.86 3.83 3.27
N ASN A 280 -19.59 4.21 3.16
CA ASN A 280 -18.84 4.97 4.16
C ASN A 280 -18.63 4.23 5.49
N ASN A 281 -18.71 2.90 5.49
CA ASN A 281 -18.44 2.09 6.67
C ASN A 281 -17.03 1.49 6.60
N VAL A 282 -16.41 1.36 7.77
CA VAL A 282 -15.20 0.56 7.92
C VAL A 282 -15.54 -0.66 8.77
N THR A 283 -15.36 -1.86 8.22
CA THR A 283 -15.60 -3.11 8.93
C THR A 283 -14.28 -3.78 9.27
N LEU A 284 -14.18 -4.33 10.49
CA LEU A 284 -13.01 -5.08 10.94
C LEU A 284 -13.31 -6.57 10.92
N TRP A 285 -12.36 -7.35 10.42
CA TRP A 285 -12.48 -8.78 10.19
C TRP A 285 -11.32 -9.53 10.82
N LYS A 286 -11.60 -10.71 11.37
CA LYS A 286 -10.61 -11.61 11.95
C LYS A 286 -10.91 -13.04 11.55
N GLU A 287 -9.85 -13.80 11.26
CA GLU A 287 -9.93 -15.24 11.05
C GLU A 287 -10.16 -15.96 12.39
N ALA A 288 -11.21 -16.77 12.45
CA ALA A 288 -11.49 -17.66 13.57
C ALA A 288 -10.68 -18.96 13.44
N VAL A 289 -10.71 -19.79 14.50
CA VAL A 289 -9.90 -21.02 14.59
C VAL A 289 -10.27 -22.05 13.54
N ASP A 290 -11.51 -21.98 13.03
CA ASP A 290 -12.04 -22.82 11.95
C ASP A 290 -11.63 -22.34 10.55
N GLY A 291 -10.90 -21.21 10.43
CA GLY A 291 -10.53 -20.61 9.15
C GLY A 291 -11.66 -19.79 8.50
N GLU A 292 -12.77 -19.56 9.22
CA GLU A 292 -13.82 -18.64 8.79
C GLU A 292 -13.51 -17.20 9.21
N TRP A 293 -13.85 -16.25 8.34
CA TRP A 293 -13.66 -14.83 8.62
C TRP A 293 -14.90 -14.26 9.28
N GLN A 294 -14.73 -13.69 10.47
CA GLN A 294 -15.82 -13.11 11.25
C GLN A 294 -15.64 -11.60 11.36
N GLN A 295 -16.76 -10.88 11.23
CA GLN A 295 -16.81 -9.45 11.46
C GLN A 295 -16.72 -9.17 12.96
N VAL A 296 -15.69 -8.43 13.37
CA VAL A 296 -15.42 -8.08 14.77
C VAL A 296 -16.24 -6.86 15.17
N THR A 297 -16.21 -5.81 14.35
CA THR A 297 -16.94 -4.57 14.60
C THR A 297 -17.11 -3.78 13.31
N THR A 298 -18.07 -2.87 13.31
CA THR A 298 -18.17 -1.78 12.34
C THR A 298 -17.75 -0.49 13.04
N VAL A 299 -16.93 0.31 12.36
CA VAL A 299 -16.63 1.68 12.74
C VAL A 299 -17.50 2.56 11.87
N GLU A 300 -18.48 3.20 12.50
CA GLU A 300 -19.28 4.24 11.88
C GLU A 300 -18.52 5.58 11.94
N PRO A 301 -18.69 6.46 10.94
CA PRO A 301 -18.00 7.75 10.84
C PRO A 301 -18.33 8.74 11.97
#